data_AF-A0A382GN84-F1
#
_entry.id   AF-A0A382GN84-F1
#
_cell.length_a   1.000
_cell.length_b   1.000
_cell.length_c   1.000
_cell.angle_alpha   90.00
_cell.angle_beta   90.00
_cell.angle_gamma   90.00
#
_symmetry.space_group_name_H-M   'P 1'
#
loop_
_entity.id
_entity.type
_entity.pdbx_description
1 polymer ?
#
loop_
_entity_poly.entity_id
_entity_poly.type
_entity_poly.pdbx_seq_one_letter_code
_entity_poly.pdbx_strand_id
1 'polypeptide(L)' 'VAVDPELLKILACPSCKAPVEPVNEGAGLKCLQCHRVYPVKDDIPVMLVDEATIEE' A
#
# COMPACT_ATOMS: atom_id res chain seq x y z
N VAL A 1 24.13 10.74 -16.70
CA VAL A 1 22.84 10.90 -15.99
C VAL A 1 22.58 9.58 -15.29
N ALA A 2 22.83 9.53 -13.99
CA ALA A 2 22.52 8.35 -13.19
C ALA A 2 20.99 8.31 -13.03
N VAL A 3 20.37 7.15 -13.23
CA VAL A 3 18.92 6.99 -13.04
C VAL A 3 18.63 7.20 -11.54
N ASP A 4 17.76 8.16 -11.20
CA ASP A 4 17.48 8.56 -9.82
C ASP A 4 16.94 7.39 -8.97
N PRO A 5 17.49 7.14 -7.76
CA PRO A 5 17.02 6.10 -6.84
C PRO A 5 15.58 6.31 -6.36
N GLU A 6 14.97 7.48 -6.59
CA GLU A 6 13.56 7.78 -6.29
C GLU A 6 12.57 7.15 -7.28
N LEU A 7 13.03 6.73 -8.47
CA LEU A 7 12.24 5.92 -9.41
C LEU A 7 12.21 4.44 -9.02
N LEU A 8 13.01 4.02 -8.03
CA LEU A 8 12.87 2.74 -7.34
C LEU A 8 11.75 2.85 -6.28
N LYS A 9 10.54 2.38 -6.60
CA LYS A 9 10.02 1.04 -6.28
C LYS A 9 9.09 1.01 -5.05
N ILE A 10 7.75 1.01 -5.12
CA ILE A 10 6.69 1.30 -6.13
C ILE A 10 5.31 0.89 -5.57
N LEU A 11 5.21 0.34 -4.34
CA LEU A 11 3.94 0.17 -3.62
C LEU A 11 4.01 0.99 -2.34
N ALA A 12 3.84 2.30 -2.47
CA ALA A 12 3.77 3.22 -1.34
C ALA A 12 2.32 3.63 -1.12
N CYS A 13 1.91 3.73 0.14
CA CYS A 13 0.56 4.13 0.52
C CYS A 13 0.19 5.45 -0.18
N PRO A 14 -0.96 5.53 -0.87
CA PRO A 14 -1.37 6.74 -1.59
C PRO A 14 -1.56 7.96 -0.67
N SER A 15 -1.77 7.75 0.64
CA SER A 15 -2.01 8.84 1.60
C SER A 15 -0.73 9.40 2.23
N CYS A 16 0.21 8.55 2.64
CA CYS A 16 1.39 8.98 3.41
C CYS A 16 2.72 8.67 2.72
N LYS A 17 2.70 8.03 1.55
CA LYS A 17 3.89 7.62 0.78
C LYS A 17 4.85 6.69 1.56
N ALA A 18 4.36 6.12 2.65
CA ALA A 18 5.05 5.12 3.45
C ALA A 18 5.01 3.75 2.75
N PRO A 19 5.97 2.84 3.04
CA PRO A 19 5.89 1.46 2.58
C PRO A 19 4.66 0.75 3.17
N VAL A 20 4.01 -0.09 2.36
CA VAL A 20 2.94 -1.00 2.80
C VAL A 20 3.44 -2.44 2.78
N GLU A 21 2.95 -3.25 3.70
CA GLU A 21 3.26 -4.66 3.81
C GLU A 21 2.05 -5.52 3.40
N PRO A 22 2.24 -6.59 2.63
CA PRO A 22 1.17 -7.53 2.35
C PRO A 22 0.76 -8.27 3.61
N VAL A 23 -0.54 -8.31 3.87
CA VAL A 23 -1.18 -9.04 4.96
C VAL A 23 -2.09 -10.13 4.39
N ASN A 24 -2.41 -11.14 5.20
CA ASN A 24 -3.21 -12.30 4.78
C ASN A 24 -2.66 -12.96 3.50
N GLU A 25 -1.36 -13.28 3.48
CA GLU A 25 -0.67 -13.90 2.34
C GLU A 25 -0.81 -13.14 1.00
N GLY A 26 -1.06 -11.82 1.06
CA GLY A 26 -1.26 -10.98 -0.12
C GLY A 26 -2.72 -10.67 -0.43
N ALA A 27 -3.69 -11.08 0.40
CA ALA A 27 -5.08 -10.68 0.28
C ALA A 27 -5.36 -9.23 0.75
N GLY A 28 -4.37 -8.54 1.32
CA GLY A 28 -4.46 -7.13 1.68
C GLY A 28 -3.08 -6.47 1.75
N LEU A 29 -3.05 -5.14 1.74
CA LEU A 29 -1.84 -4.34 1.95
C LEU A 29 -2.05 -3.43 3.15
N LYS A 30 -1.29 -3.64 4.23
CA LYS A 30 -1.33 -2.83 5.44
C LYS A 30 -0.20 -1.79 5.46
N CYS A 31 -0.58 -0.56 5.70
CA CYS A 31 0.30 0.57 5.95
C CYS A 31 0.61 0.66 7.45
N LEU A 32 1.83 0.37 7.87
CA LEU A 32 2.22 0.48 9.29
C LEU A 32 2.26 1.92 9.81
N GLN A 33 2.41 2.91 8.93
CA GLN A 33 2.52 4.31 9.35
C GLN A 33 1.16 4.99 9.55
N CYS A 34 0.17 4.57 8.76
CA CYS A 34 -1.17 5.15 8.73
C CYS A 34 -2.25 4.18 9.19
N HIS A 35 -1.86 2.95 9.53
CA HIS A 35 -2.71 1.86 10.00
C HIS A 35 -3.85 1.49 9.06
N ARG A 36 -3.75 1.91 7.79
CA ARG A 36 -4.71 1.59 6.73
C ARG A 36 -4.45 0.21 6.16
N VAL A 37 -5.51 -0.53 5.90
CA VAL A 37 -5.48 -1.81 5.22
C VAL A 37 -6.26 -1.68 3.92
N TYR A 38 -5.56 -1.90 2.81
CA TYR A 38 -6.13 -1.91 1.46
C TYR A 38 -6.49 -3.35 1.09
N PRO A 39 -7.75 -3.66 0.74
CA PRO A 39 -8.12 -5.00 0.33
C PRO A 39 -7.59 -5.33 -1.08
N VAL A 40 -7.31 -6.61 -1.32
CA VAL A 40 -7.03 -7.15 -2.67
C VAL A 40 -8.28 -7.88 -3.15
N LYS A 41 -8.86 -7.45 -4.26
CA LYS A 41 -10.05 -8.05 -4.90
C LYS A 41 -9.63 -8.54 -6.28
N ASP A 42 -9.94 -9.80 -6.61
CA ASP A 42 -9.58 -10.40 -7.91
C ASP A 42 -8.09 -10.33 -8.24
N ASP A 43 -7.22 -10.53 -7.25
CA ASP A 43 -5.75 -10.37 -7.35
C ASP A 43 -5.28 -8.92 -7.64
N ILE A 44 -6.20 -7.95 -7.63
CA ILE A 44 -5.91 -6.53 -7.86
C ILE A 44 -5.95 -5.78 -6.51
N PRO A 45 -4.83 -5.15 -6.09
CA PRO A 45 -4.81 -4.34 -4.87
C PRO A 45 -5.63 -3.07 -5.06
N VAL A 46 -6.71 -2.93 -4.28
CA VAL A 46 -7.57 -1.75 -4.28
C VAL A 46 -6.90 -0.67 -3.45
N MET A 47 -6.01 0.10 -4.07
CA MET A 47 -5.32 1.24 -3.43
C MET A 47 -6.18 2.52 -3.39
N LEU A 48 -7.47 2.38 -3.13
CA LEU A 48 -8.37 3.52 -2.93
C LEU A 48 -8.46 3.83 -1.44
N VAL A 49 -8.30 5.10 -1.07
CA VAL A 49 -8.38 5.53 0.33
C VAL A 49 -9.79 5.33 0.90
N ASP A 50 -10.83 5.47 0.06
CA ASP A 50 -12.23 5.18 0.43
C ASP A 50 -12.51 3.69 0.74
N GLU A 51 -11.80 2.78 0.06
CA GLU A 51 -11.93 1.33 0.28
C GLU A 51 -10.97 0.81 1.36
N ALA A 52 -10.06 1.67 1.84
CA ALA A 52 -9.11 1.32 2.87
C ALA A 52 -9.81 1.32 4.23
N THR A 53 -9.64 0.24 5.00
CA THR A 53 -10.09 0.18 6.38
C THR A 53 -9.00 0.71 7.30
N ILE A 54 -9.37 1.47 8.34
CA ILE A 54 -8.44 1.90 9.40
C ILE A 54 -8.77 1.04 10.61
N GLU A 55 -7.83 0.21 11.03
CA GLU A 55 -7.90 -0.41 12.36
C GLU A 55 -7.36 0.61 13.37
N GLU A 56 -8.23 1.15 14.23
CA GLU A 56 -7.85 2.01 15.37
C GLU A 56 -6.99 1.26 16.39
#